data_AF-A0A7X3CUH8-F1
#
_entry.id   AF-A0A7X3CUH8-F1
#
_cell.length_a   1.000
_cell.length_b   1.000
_cell.length_c   1.000
_cell.angle_alpha   90.00
_cell.angle_beta   90.00
_cell.angle_gamma   90.00
#
_symmetry.space_group_name_H-M   'P 1'
#
loop_
_entity.id
_entity.type
_entity.pdbx_description
1 polymer ?
#
loop_
_entity_poly.entity_id
_entity_poly.type
_entity_poly.pdbx_seq_one_letter_code
_entity_poly.pdbx_strand_id
1 'polypeptide(L)'
;MRTILTLALAAALLAGCQSQSAGDAADMKTMQKTVGRERLLQTIGQITPPSMDKSVMTQSDEQIIGWIKQIDDWTHQVLSSPVTGEMDKYAMEEMRTTLMQVYNREMADRMLAYFYRRDDRLGTYQANSTKAMLGLRSEWGKYELKKSQPDASKYRVSLSGANVQQDLAKSVMQHESEYLIEGDRLRITEFKTVS
;
A
#
# COMPACT_ATOMS: atom_id res chain seq x y z
N MET A 1 23.82 -13.32 74.21
CA MET A 1 25.12 -13.96 73.90
C MET A 1 24.90 -14.89 72.70
N ARG A 2 25.81 -14.86 71.73
CA ARG A 2 25.74 -15.52 70.41
C ARG A 2 25.88 -17.04 70.50
N THR A 3 25.13 -17.78 69.66
CA THR A 3 25.69 -18.80 68.75
C THR A 3 24.71 -19.14 67.62
N ILE A 4 25.22 -19.07 66.40
CA ILE A 4 24.62 -19.44 65.12
C ILE A 4 25.14 -20.84 64.78
N LEU A 5 24.32 -21.74 64.19
CA LEU A 5 24.75 -22.68 63.14
C LEU A 5 23.57 -23.47 62.53
N THR A 6 23.20 -23.03 61.33
CA THR A 6 22.76 -23.77 60.13
C THR A 6 22.71 -25.30 60.15
N LEU A 7 21.65 -25.89 59.57
CA LEU A 7 21.77 -26.74 58.37
C LEU A 7 20.42 -26.95 57.65
N ALA A 8 20.46 -26.79 56.33
CA ALA A 8 19.37 -27.00 55.39
C ALA A 8 19.33 -28.46 54.89
N LEU A 9 18.14 -29.00 54.64
CA LEU A 9 17.95 -30.11 53.69
C LEU A 9 16.47 -30.25 53.32
N ALA A 10 16.10 -29.86 52.11
CA ALA A 10 14.92 -30.39 51.42
C ALA A 10 15.14 -30.24 49.91
N ALA A 11 15.94 -31.15 49.35
CA ALA A 11 15.99 -31.39 47.92
C ALA A 11 14.88 -32.39 47.56
N ALA A 12 13.88 -31.93 46.83
CA ALA A 12 13.01 -32.78 46.02
C ALA A 12 12.97 -32.17 44.62
N LEU A 13 13.99 -32.49 43.82
CA LEU A 13 13.99 -32.29 42.38
C LEU A 13 13.04 -33.33 41.76
N LEU A 14 11.81 -32.92 41.48
CA LEU A 14 10.99 -33.60 40.48
C LEU A 14 11.57 -33.26 39.11
N ALA A 15 12.29 -34.24 38.56
CA ALA A 15 12.70 -34.27 37.17
C ALA A 15 11.45 -34.36 36.28
N GLY A 16 10.99 -33.19 35.82
CA GLY A 16 10.13 -33.08 34.65
C GLY A 16 11.00 -32.67 33.46
N CYS A 17 11.29 -33.60 32.57
CA CYS A 17 11.84 -33.31 31.25
C CYS A 17 10.85 -32.41 30.49
N GLN A 18 11.11 -31.10 30.47
CA GLN A 18 10.50 -30.21 29.49
C GLN A 18 11.56 -29.92 28.44
N SER A 19 11.41 -30.57 27.29
CA SER A 19 12.04 -30.14 26.05
C SER A 19 11.68 -28.68 25.82
N GLN A 20 12.63 -27.79 26.09
CA GLN A 20 12.50 -26.36 25.82
C GLN A 20 12.33 -26.18 24.32
N SER A 21 11.09 -25.92 23.91
CA SER A 21 10.70 -25.43 22.61
C SER A 21 11.41 -24.11 22.35
N ALA A 22 12.49 -24.15 21.59
CA ALA A 22 13.16 -22.98 21.02
C ALA A 22 12.33 -22.30 19.90
N GLY A 23 11.00 -22.37 19.99
CA GLY A 23 10.05 -21.86 18.99
C GLY A 23 9.35 -20.55 19.38
N ASP A 24 9.13 -20.28 20.67
CA ASP A 24 8.18 -19.23 21.06
C ASP A 24 8.78 -17.80 21.13
N ALA A 25 10.09 -17.66 21.35
CA ALA A 25 10.70 -16.35 21.51
C ALA A 25 10.94 -15.61 20.19
N ALA A 26 11.17 -16.34 19.09
CA ALA A 26 11.25 -15.77 17.75
C ALA A 26 9.85 -15.35 17.29
N ASP A 27 8.86 -16.24 17.47
CA ASP A 27 7.48 -16.04 17.01
C ASP A 27 6.76 -14.88 17.74
N MET A 28 6.97 -14.75 19.06
CA MET A 28 6.48 -13.57 19.81
C MET A 28 7.08 -12.25 19.34
N LYS A 29 8.36 -12.26 18.90
CA LYS A 29 9.06 -11.05 18.44
C LYS A 29 8.66 -10.66 17.02
N THR A 30 8.29 -11.62 16.17
CA THR A 30 7.66 -11.38 14.86
C THR A 30 6.25 -10.84 15.02
N MET A 31 5.41 -11.43 15.90
CA MET A 31 4.04 -10.95 16.16
C MET A 31 4.01 -9.50 16.69
N GLN A 32 4.98 -9.09 17.52
CA GLN A 32 5.09 -7.70 17.98
C GLN A 32 5.45 -6.70 16.86
N LYS A 33 6.02 -7.17 15.75
CA LYS A 33 6.33 -6.36 14.57
C LYS A 33 5.29 -6.46 13.45
N THR A 34 4.28 -7.32 13.62
CA THR A 34 3.18 -7.44 12.66
C THR A 34 2.18 -6.31 12.88
N VAL A 35 1.89 -5.57 11.82
CA VAL A 35 0.81 -4.58 11.78
C VAL A 35 -0.49 -5.33 11.56
N GLY A 36 -1.28 -5.46 12.62
CA GLY A 36 -2.64 -5.96 12.57
C GLY A 36 -3.66 -4.91 12.11
N ARG A 37 -4.88 -5.38 11.83
CA ARG A 37 -6.02 -4.59 11.35
C ARG A 37 -6.24 -3.27 12.10
N GLU A 38 -6.34 -3.30 13.42
CA GLU A 38 -6.68 -2.11 14.24
C GLU A 38 -5.62 -1.02 14.14
N ARG A 39 -4.35 -1.41 14.10
CA ARG A 39 -3.23 -0.48 13.96
C ARG A 39 -3.17 0.13 12.56
N LEU A 40 -3.49 -0.65 11.53
CA LEU A 40 -3.65 -0.12 10.18
C LEU A 40 -4.82 0.86 10.12
N LEU A 41 -5.97 0.55 10.75
CA LEU A 41 -7.13 1.45 10.74
C LEU A 41 -6.85 2.81 11.40
N GLN A 42 -5.97 2.85 12.41
CA GLN A 42 -5.53 4.10 13.02
C GLN A 42 -4.74 5.00 12.06
N THR A 43 -4.01 4.42 11.10
CA THR A 43 -3.19 5.17 10.15
C THR A 43 -3.89 5.42 8.82
N ILE A 44 -4.59 4.42 8.26
CA ILE A 44 -5.27 4.51 6.97
C ILE A 44 -6.60 5.27 7.07
N GLY A 45 -7.26 5.24 8.24
CA GLY A 45 -8.55 5.90 8.46
C GLY A 45 -8.51 7.43 8.34
N GLN A 46 -7.32 8.03 8.34
CA GLN A 46 -7.11 9.46 8.14
C GLN A 46 -6.84 9.83 6.68
N ILE A 47 -6.65 8.84 5.80
CA ILE A 47 -6.28 9.03 4.40
C ILE A 47 -7.55 9.08 3.56
N THR A 48 -8.00 10.29 3.22
CA THR A 48 -9.26 10.50 2.49
C THR A 48 -9.05 10.27 0.99
N PRO A 49 -9.89 9.46 0.31
CA PRO A 49 -9.81 9.28 -1.13
C PRO A 49 -10.11 10.58 -1.89
N PRO A 50 -9.53 10.79 -3.08
CA PRO A 50 -9.93 11.89 -3.94
C PRO A 50 -11.38 11.72 -4.39
N SER A 51 -12.03 12.84 -4.78
CA SER A 51 -13.35 12.76 -5.42
C SER A 51 -13.24 11.96 -6.71
N MET A 52 -14.21 11.08 -6.94
CA MET A 52 -14.31 10.26 -8.14
C MET A 52 -15.51 10.68 -9.01
N ASP A 53 -15.99 11.92 -8.89
CA ASP A 53 -17.15 12.38 -9.66
C ASP A 53 -16.86 12.34 -11.17
N LYS A 54 -17.79 11.79 -11.97
CA LYS A 54 -17.62 11.68 -13.43
C LYS A 54 -17.48 13.03 -14.13
N SER A 55 -17.96 14.11 -13.51
CA SER A 55 -17.84 15.48 -14.01
C SER A 55 -16.38 15.94 -14.13
N VAL A 56 -15.42 15.29 -13.46
CA VAL A 56 -13.99 15.58 -13.67
C VAL A 56 -13.58 15.41 -15.13
N MET A 57 -14.21 14.49 -15.86
CA MET A 57 -13.91 14.23 -17.27
C MET A 57 -14.37 15.37 -18.20
N THR A 58 -15.11 16.36 -17.71
CA THR A 58 -15.51 17.56 -18.49
C THR A 58 -14.67 18.79 -18.15
N GLN A 59 -13.71 18.68 -17.24
CA GLN A 59 -12.82 19.77 -16.82
C GLN A 59 -11.69 20.00 -17.82
N SER A 60 -10.86 21.03 -17.57
CA SER A 60 -9.67 21.30 -18.39
C SER A 60 -8.63 20.18 -18.24
N ASP A 61 -7.73 20.06 -19.21
CA ASP A 61 -6.68 19.03 -19.18
C ASP A 61 -5.79 19.18 -17.93
N GLU A 62 -5.47 20.40 -17.52
CA GLU A 62 -4.69 20.68 -16.31
C GLU A 62 -5.41 20.18 -15.04
N GLN A 63 -6.73 20.36 -14.97
CA GLN A 63 -7.53 19.90 -13.83
C GLN A 63 -7.61 18.37 -13.80
N ILE A 64 -7.77 17.71 -14.96
CA ILE A 64 -7.76 16.25 -15.06
C ILE A 64 -6.39 15.70 -14.64
N ILE A 65 -5.29 16.32 -15.09
CA ILE A 65 -3.93 15.93 -14.67
C ILE A 65 -3.76 16.09 -13.16
N GLY A 66 -4.20 17.22 -12.60
CA GLY A 66 -4.14 17.46 -11.16
C GLY A 66 -4.91 16.40 -10.36
N TRP A 67 -6.08 16.01 -10.84
CA TRP A 67 -6.87 14.93 -10.25
C TRP A 67 -6.17 13.56 -10.35
N ILE A 68 -5.57 13.23 -11.49
CA ILE A 68 -4.78 12.00 -11.66
C ILE A 68 -3.60 11.96 -10.68
N LYS A 69 -2.93 13.09 -10.44
CA LYS A 69 -1.87 13.19 -9.42
C LYS A 69 -2.40 12.95 -8.01
N GLN A 70 -3.58 13.49 -7.68
CA GLN A 70 -4.22 13.23 -6.37
C GLN A 70 -4.53 11.75 -6.16
N ILE A 71 -4.97 11.04 -7.21
CA ILE A 71 -5.17 9.58 -7.17
C ILE A 71 -3.86 8.85 -6.89
N ASP A 72 -2.79 9.22 -7.61
CA ASP A 72 -1.45 8.65 -7.42
C ASP A 72 -0.99 8.89 -5.96
N ASP A 73 -0.97 10.14 -5.51
CA ASP A 73 -0.56 10.51 -4.15
C ASP A 73 -1.36 9.80 -3.06
N TRP A 74 -2.69 9.73 -3.19
CA TRP A 74 -3.53 8.98 -2.27
C TRP A 74 -3.18 7.50 -2.24
N THR A 75 -2.97 6.89 -3.41
CA THR A 75 -2.59 5.48 -3.53
C THR A 75 -1.26 5.23 -2.86
N HIS A 76 -0.31 6.16 -2.97
CA HIS A 76 0.95 6.08 -2.23
C HIS A 76 0.72 6.06 -0.73
N GLN A 77 -0.06 7.02 -0.23
CA GLN A 77 -0.26 7.21 1.19
C GLN A 77 -0.93 5.97 1.79
N VAL A 78 -1.93 5.41 1.10
CA VAL A 78 -2.57 4.15 1.48
C VAL A 78 -1.53 3.03 1.55
N LEU A 79 -0.78 2.80 0.48
CA LEU A 79 0.17 1.69 0.41
C LEU A 79 1.39 1.86 1.32
N SER A 80 1.77 3.08 1.67
CA SER A 80 2.90 3.38 2.59
C SER A 80 2.47 3.60 4.03
N SER A 81 1.15 3.63 4.32
CA SER A 81 0.58 3.82 5.65
C SER A 81 1.18 2.90 6.74
N PRO A 82 1.45 1.61 6.49
CA PRO A 82 2.28 0.83 7.42
C PRO A 82 3.73 1.28 7.30
N VAL A 83 4.13 2.20 8.18
CA VAL A 83 5.46 2.81 8.20
C VAL A 83 6.56 1.77 8.47
N THR A 84 6.25 0.70 9.21
CA THR A 84 7.18 -0.40 9.52
C THR A 84 6.41 -1.69 9.79
N GLY A 85 7.03 -2.83 9.48
CA GLY A 85 6.55 -4.14 9.91
C GLY A 85 5.93 -4.98 8.80
N GLU A 86 5.64 -6.21 9.17
CA GLU A 86 4.92 -7.18 8.36
C GLU A 86 3.42 -6.94 8.49
N MET A 87 2.65 -6.98 7.41
CA MET A 87 1.19 -6.94 7.47
C MET A 87 0.62 -8.36 7.55
N ASP A 88 -0.36 -8.58 8.42
CA ASP A 88 -1.14 -9.82 8.37
C ASP A 88 -2.18 -9.80 7.24
N LYS A 89 -2.85 -10.94 7.03
CA LYS A 89 -3.90 -11.09 6.01
C LYS A 89 -5.09 -10.13 6.19
N TYR A 90 -5.42 -9.76 7.44
CA TYR A 90 -6.57 -8.90 7.72
C TYR A 90 -6.24 -7.44 7.43
N ALA A 91 -5.04 -6.99 7.77
CA ALA A 91 -4.52 -5.69 7.38
C ALA A 91 -4.47 -5.56 5.85
N MET A 92 -4.05 -6.61 5.14
CA MET A 92 -4.08 -6.61 3.67
C MET A 92 -5.50 -6.52 3.09
N GLU A 93 -6.48 -7.18 3.71
CA GLU A 93 -7.89 -7.09 3.30
C GLU A 93 -8.46 -5.68 3.49
N GLU A 94 -8.15 -5.03 4.61
CA GLU A 94 -8.55 -3.64 4.82
C GLU A 94 -7.87 -2.71 3.82
N MET A 95 -6.58 -2.90 3.53
CA MET A 95 -5.90 -2.09 2.52
C MET A 95 -6.52 -2.27 1.14
N ARG A 96 -6.89 -3.50 0.76
CA ARG A 96 -7.65 -3.77 -0.47
C ARG A 96 -8.98 -3.02 -0.47
N THR A 97 -9.72 -3.11 0.63
CA THR A 97 -11.02 -2.45 0.80
C THR A 97 -10.89 -0.93 0.66
N THR A 98 -9.84 -0.33 1.22
CA THR A 98 -9.55 1.10 1.04
C THR A 98 -9.22 1.43 -0.41
N LEU A 99 -8.34 0.67 -1.07
CA LEU A 99 -8.02 0.86 -2.49
C LEU A 99 -9.27 0.74 -3.37
N MET A 100 -10.18 -0.17 -3.02
CA MET A 100 -11.48 -0.35 -3.67
C MET A 100 -12.46 0.82 -3.49
N GLN A 101 -12.08 1.91 -2.82
CA GLN A 101 -12.85 3.17 -2.86
C GLN A 101 -12.64 3.93 -4.19
N VAL A 102 -11.53 3.67 -4.87
CA VAL A 102 -11.11 4.33 -6.13
C VAL A 102 -10.96 3.30 -7.26
N TYR A 103 -10.33 2.17 -6.96
CA TYR A 103 -10.04 1.10 -7.91
C TYR A 103 -11.13 0.03 -7.94
N ASN A 104 -11.21 -0.76 -9.03
CA ASN A 104 -11.88 -2.05 -8.99
C ASN A 104 -11.02 -3.06 -8.21
N ARG A 105 -11.59 -4.22 -7.89
CA ARG A 105 -10.89 -5.25 -7.11
C ARG A 105 -9.59 -5.71 -7.76
N GLU A 106 -9.64 -5.99 -9.06
CA GLU A 106 -8.49 -6.48 -9.81
C GLU A 106 -7.32 -5.47 -9.77
N MET A 107 -7.60 -4.19 -10.04
CA MET A 107 -6.57 -3.15 -9.99
C MET A 107 -6.05 -2.93 -8.56
N ALA A 108 -6.91 -2.99 -7.54
CA ALA A 108 -6.48 -2.93 -6.14
C ALA A 108 -5.52 -4.09 -5.81
N ASP A 109 -5.82 -5.31 -6.26
CA ASP A 109 -4.93 -6.47 -6.10
C ASP A 109 -3.59 -6.27 -6.84
N ARG A 110 -3.60 -5.69 -8.04
CA ARG A 110 -2.37 -5.34 -8.78
C ARG A 110 -1.52 -4.33 -8.02
N MET A 111 -2.12 -3.29 -7.43
CA MET A 111 -1.40 -2.30 -6.63
C MET A 111 -0.76 -2.92 -5.38
N LEU A 112 -1.51 -3.77 -4.67
CA LEU A 112 -1.00 -4.50 -3.51
C LEU A 112 0.15 -5.43 -3.90
N ALA A 113 0.01 -6.21 -4.97
CA ALA A 113 1.05 -7.12 -5.45
C ALA A 113 2.31 -6.39 -5.97
N TYR A 114 2.14 -5.17 -6.47
CA TYR A 114 3.27 -4.33 -6.88
C TYR A 114 4.08 -3.87 -5.66
N PHE A 115 3.39 -3.42 -4.61
CA PHE A 115 4.00 -2.79 -3.43
C PHE A 115 4.44 -3.81 -2.35
N TYR A 116 3.73 -4.92 -2.21
CA TYR A 116 3.96 -5.92 -1.18
C TYR A 116 4.40 -7.27 -1.74
N ARG A 117 5.29 -7.95 -1.03
CA ARG A 117 5.61 -9.36 -1.24
C ARG A 117 5.04 -10.18 -0.10
N ARG A 118 4.44 -11.32 -0.43
CA ARG A 118 3.99 -12.30 0.56
C ARG A 118 5.19 -13.12 1.05
N ASP A 119 5.31 -13.28 2.37
CA ASP A 119 6.15 -14.29 2.99
C ASP A 119 5.27 -15.50 3.34
N ASP A 120 5.41 -16.58 2.59
CA ASP A 120 4.61 -17.80 2.78
C ASP A 120 4.98 -18.55 4.07
N ARG A 121 6.15 -18.31 4.66
CA ARG A 121 6.58 -18.97 5.91
C ARG A 121 5.85 -18.39 7.11
N LEU A 122 5.68 -17.07 7.11
CA LEU A 122 5.06 -16.33 8.21
C LEU A 122 3.58 -16.01 7.95
N GLY A 123 3.11 -16.16 6.71
CA GLY A 123 1.75 -15.80 6.32
C GLY A 123 1.51 -14.28 6.33
N THR A 124 2.58 -13.50 6.21
CA THR A 124 2.58 -12.04 6.29
C THR A 124 3.00 -11.41 4.97
N TYR A 125 2.89 -10.08 4.89
CA TYR A 125 3.20 -9.29 3.71
C TYR A 125 4.19 -8.19 4.08
N GLN A 126 5.25 -8.04 3.30
CA GLN A 126 6.29 -7.03 3.51
C GLN A 126 6.31 -6.04 2.36
N ALA A 127 6.40 -4.75 2.68
CA ALA A 127 6.57 -3.71 1.69
C ALA A 127 7.92 -3.90 0.96
N ASN A 128 7.87 -3.98 -0.36
CA ASN A 128 9.04 -4.06 -1.22
C ASN A 128 9.48 -2.63 -1.57
N SER A 129 10.24 -2.01 -0.68
CA SER A 129 10.67 -0.59 -0.74
C SER A 129 11.49 -0.16 -1.98
N THR A 130 11.79 -1.09 -2.90
CA THR A 130 12.62 -0.84 -4.08
C THR A 130 11.85 -0.39 -5.31
N LYS A 131 10.51 -0.53 -5.32
CA LYS A 131 9.71 -0.12 -6.46
C LYS A 131 9.02 1.19 -6.14
N ALA A 132 9.56 2.28 -6.67
CA ALA A 132 8.88 3.55 -6.78
C ALA A 132 7.64 3.35 -7.66
N MET A 133 6.58 2.81 -7.07
CA MET A 133 5.24 3.11 -7.50
C MET A 133 5.17 4.65 -7.54
N LEU A 134 4.39 5.26 -8.44
CA LEU A 134 4.03 6.70 -8.41
C LEU A 134 4.96 7.61 -9.23
N GLY A 135 5.03 7.32 -10.53
CA GLY A 135 5.75 8.13 -11.51
C GLY A 135 5.06 9.45 -11.87
N LEU A 136 3.84 9.72 -11.35
CA LEU A 136 3.12 10.97 -11.64
C LEU A 136 3.52 12.14 -10.72
N ARG A 137 4.26 11.84 -9.65
CA ARG A 137 4.71 12.79 -8.63
C ARG A 137 5.94 13.62 -9.03
N SER A 138 6.66 13.20 -10.07
CA SER A 138 7.78 13.98 -10.58
C SER A 138 7.27 15.29 -11.19
N GLU A 139 7.97 16.40 -10.94
CA GLU A 139 7.67 17.64 -11.65
C GLU A 139 7.95 17.44 -13.14
N TRP A 140 6.97 17.75 -13.97
CA TRP A 140 7.13 17.66 -15.40
C TRP A 140 6.92 19.03 -16.04
N GLY A 141 7.64 19.32 -17.12
CA GLY A 141 7.61 20.66 -17.71
C GLY A 141 6.66 20.79 -18.89
N LYS A 142 6.35 19.69 -19.60
CA LYS A 142 5.40 19.66 -20.73
C LYS A 142 4.58 18.38 -20.72
N TYR A 143 3.30 18.51 -21.06
CA TYR A 143 2.30 17.45 -21.03
C TYR A 143 1.50 17.40 -22.32
N GLU A 144 1.05 16.20 -22.68
CA GLU A 144 -0.04 15.98 -23.62
C GLU A 144 -1.04 15.01 -23.00
N LEU A 145 -2.29 15.45 -22.85
CA LEU A 145 -3.38 14.61 -22.39
C LEU A 145 -4.30 14.27 -23.55
N LYS A 146 -4.59 12.98 -23.73
CA LYS A 146 -5.59 12.47 -24.66
C LYS A 146 -6.68 11.79 -23.88
N LYS A 147 -7.90 12.30 -24.03
CA LYS A 147 -9.12 11.71 -23.48
C LYS A 147 -9.93 11.10 -24.60
N SER A 148 -10.43 9.89 -24.37
CA SER A 148 -11.36 9.20 -25.25
C SER A 148 -12.45 8.53 -24.44
N GLN A 149 -13.56 8.23 -25.10
CA GLN A 149 -14.69 7.48 -24.54
C GLN A 149 -14.88 6.24 -25.42
N PRO A 150 -14.18 5.12 -25.12
CA PRO A 150 -14.23 3.92 -25.96
C PRO A 150 -15.65 3.35 -26.11
N ASP A 151 -16.47 3.51 -25.08
CA ASP A 151 -17.90 3.21 -25.07
C ASP A 151 -18.63 4.13 -24.08
N ALA A 152 -19.96 4.10 -24.11
CA ALA A 152 -20.80 4.99 -23.28
C ALA A 152 -20.58 4.85 -21.77
N SER A 153 -20.01 3.73 -21.32
CA SER A 153 -19.77 3.42 -19.91
C SER A 153 -18.32 3.67 -19.46
N LYS A 154 -17.41 4.11 -20.34
CA LYS A 154 -15.98 4.19 -20.02
C LYS A 154 -15.30 5.45 -20.51
N TYR A 155 -14.37 5.95 -19.71
CA TYR A 155 -13.36 6.90 -20.16
C TYR A 155 -11.99 6.24 -20.22
N ARG A 156 -11.17 6.71 -21.15
CA ARG A 156 -9.74 6.38 -21.23
C ARG A 156 -8.93 7.65 -21.33
N VAL A 157 -7.91 7.75 -20.48
CA VAL A 157 -6.96 8.85 -20.47
C VAL A 157 -5.56 8.30 -20.74
N SER A 158 -4.90 8.89 -21.72
CA SER A 158 -3.47 8.73 -21.98
C SER A 158 -2.78 10.06 -21.69
N LEU A 159 -1.77 10.04 -20.83
CA LEU A 159 -0.97 11.21 -20.48
C LEU A 159 0.48 10.91 -20.83
N SER A 160 1.12 11.78 -21.60
CA SER A 160 2.54 11.73 -21.86
C SER A 160 3.21 13.00 -21.38
N GLY A 161 4.45 12.87 -20.90
CA GLY A 161 5.21 14.00 -20.41
C GLY A 161 6.71 13.77 -20.49
N ALA A 162 7.45 14.87 -20.53
CA ALA A 162 8.90 14.87 -20.41
C ALA A 162 9.31 15.50 -19.08
N ASN A 163 10.17 14.82 -18.32
CA ASN A 163 10.80 15.42 -17.15
C ASN A 163 11.77 16.53 -17.61
N VAL A 164 11.75 17.66 -16.91
CA VAL A 164 12.61 18.83 -17.19
C VAL A 164 13.67 19.03 -16.10
N GLN A 165 13.71 18.19 -15.07
CA GLN A 165 14.79 18.21 -14.09
C GLN A 165 16.06 17.58 -14.66
N GLN A 166 17.04 18.47 -14.86
CA GLN A 166 18.46 18.25 -15.15
C GLN A 166 18.78 17.78 -16.58
N ASP A 167 19.86 18.35 -17.13
CA ASP A 167 20.46 18.15 -18.46
C ASP A 167 20.84 16.69 -18.84
N LEU A 168 20.27 15.70 -18.15
CA LEU A 168 20.58 14.29 -18.28
C LEU A 168 19.30 13.52 -18.59
N ALA A 169 19.15 13.17 -19.86
CA ALA A 169 18.10 12.33 -20.44
C ALA A 169 16.66 12.83 -20.21
N LYS A 170 15.99 13.24 -21.30
CA LYS A 170 14.53 13.42 -21.33
C LYS A 170 13.85 12.09 -20.99
N SER A 171 13.61 11.82 -19.72
CA SER A 171 12.77 10.70 -19.31
C SER A 171 11.35 10.99 -19.80
N VAL A 172 10.87 10.13 -20.70
CA VAL A 172 9.51 10.19 -21.25
C VAL A 172 8.66 9.26 -20.42
N MET A 173 7.67 9.82 -19.75
CA MET A 173 6.70 9.04 -18.98
C MET A 173 5.41 8.93 -19.79
N GLN A 174 4.83 7.75 -19.80
CA GLN A 174 3.52 7.48 -20.35
C GLN A 174 2.62 6.89 -19.26
N HIS A 175 1.47 7.49 -19.08
CA HIS A 175 0.42 7.01 -18.21
C HIS A 175 -0.80 6.64 -19.05
N GLU A 176 -1.39 5.50 -18.75
CA GLU A 176 -2.67 5.11 -19.30
C GLU A 176 -3.59 4.68 -18.17
N SER A 177 -4.82 5.17 -18.24
CA SER A 177 -5.85 4.83 -17.27
C SER A 177 -7.22 4.66 -17.93
N GLU A 178 -7.98 3.70 -17.41
CA GLU A 178 -9.35 3.43 -17.80
C GLU A 178 -10.27 3.57 -16.59
N TYR A 179 -11.42 4.20 -16.82
CA TYR A 179 -12.40 4.54 -15.81
C TYR A 179 -13.77 4.04 -16.25
N LEU A 180 -14.37 3.15 -15.47
CA LEU A 180 -15.75 2.73 -15.62
C LEU A 180 -16.67 3.74 -14.93
N ILE A 181 -17.79 4.09 -15.55
CA ILE A 181 -18.82 4.97 -14.99
C ILE A 181 -19.78 4.13 -14.15
N GLU A 182 -19.82 4.40 -12.85
CA GLU A 182 -20.70 3.76 -11.87
C GLU A 182 -21.63 4.83 -11.28
N GLY A 183 -22.77 5.06 -11.94
CA GLY A 183 -23.71 6.14 -11.58
C GLY A 183 -23.10 7.52 -11.82
N ASP A 184 -22.83 8.26 -10.75
CA ASP A 184 -22.16 9.57 -10.79
C ASP A 184 -20.66 9.51 -10.50
N ARG A 185 -20.13 8.32 -10.26
CA ARG A 185 -18.73 8.10 -9.91
C ARG A 185 -17.96 7.37 -11.01
N LEU A 186 -16.65 7.52 -10.97
CA LEU A 186 -15.68 6.80 -11.77
C LEU A 186 -15.02 5.72 -10.91
N ARG A 187 -14.78 4.58 -11.55
CA ARG A 187 -14.08 3.43 -10.99
C ARG A 187 -12.88 3.12 -11.84
N ILE A 188 -11.69 3.13 -11.26
CA ILE A 188 -10.47 2.87 -12.03
C ILE A 188 -10.33 1.37 -12.29
N THR A 189 -10.32 0.99 -13.56
CA THR A 189 -10.16 -0.40 -14.01
C THR A 189 -8.77 -0.67 -14.58
N GLU A 190 -8.06 0.39 -14.99
CA GLU A 190 -6.66 0.34 -15.39
C GLU A 190 -5.95 1.61 -14.93
N PHE A 191 -4.71 1.47 -14.44
CA PHE A 191 -3.87 2.59 -14.04
C PHE A 191 -2.41 2.16 -14.10
N LYS A 192 -1.76 2.47 -15.23
CA LYS A 192 -0.39 2.03 -15.49
C LYS A 192 0.49 3.19 -15.91
N THR A 193 1.72 3.16 -15.40
CA THR A 193 2.80 4.04 -15.79
C THR A 193 3.88 3.22 -16.50
N VAL A 194 4.35 3.72 -17.64
CA VAL A 194 5.48 3.20 -18.40
C VAL A 194 6.51 4.34 -18.47
N SER A 195 7.77 4.04 -18.12
CA SER A 195 8.90 4.96 -18.12
C SER A 195 10.12 4.31 -18.73
#